data_AF-A0A4Q0HU51-F1
#
_entry.id   AF-A0A4Q0HU51-F1
#
_cell.length_a   1.000
_cell.length_b   1.000
_cell.length_c   1.000
_cell.angle_alpha   90.00
_cell.angle_beta   90.00
_cell.angle_gamma   90.00
#
_symmetry.space_group_name_H-M   'P 1'
#
loop_
_entity.id
_entity.type
_entity.pdbx_description
1 polymer ?
#
loop_
_entity_poly.entity_id
_entity_poly.type
_entity_poly.pdbx_seq_one_letter_code
_entity_poly.pdbx_strand_id
1 'polypeptide(L)'
;MILAIQPEETVRSFVERTLFIKGKHSSEEIFRRFPKNCVLRADILLIAEMQGWIGCYGLNKMLHRHTNYPLKKVFKNVQDISYSRDEYIGQSRCYDSNRTPSGFCPVCVAEDIERLGFSFWRRAHCCELKVCAEHNVELVKRCPFCDRQFCHGGHNLGVMWTSCEGRYLKDCPVTLNTDPYELKKAQIFMDILSFTHHLSEESVLAVLDEKVHKNDDLKRRVLNSGSNMQLGEIIKWRLETVKTSRSVNRLPHGESTDFIIQAIVEAYGKFTDFASDVKAYGDEIRPIESLWSTYISGHQESTHFVEEDYDQGVGVWCCPFPAKDLLRMWDWRPVYYPCCSFERPKRKGPQPKPERVNNAPPGVYRRK
;
A
#
# COMPACT_ATOMS: atom_id res chain seq x y z
N MET A 1 -3.76 -27.56 3.96
CA MET A 1 -2.95 -26.60 4.75
C MET A 1 -2.56 -25.45 3.84
N ILE A 2 -2.93 -24.21 4.19
CA ILE A 2 -2.54 -23.02 3.41
C ILE A 2 -1.10 -22.65 3.78
N LEU A 3 -0.29 -22.32 2.78
CA LEU A 3 1.11 -21.93 3.03
C LEU A 3 1.13 -20.54 3.70
N ALA A 4 2.11 -20.32 4.57
CA ALA A 4 2.37 -18.99 5.10
C ALA A 4 3.02 -18.12 4.00
N ILE A 5 2.48 -16.92 3.82
CA ILE A 5 3.10 -15.87 3.01
C ILE A 5 4.31 -15.31 3.76
N GLN A 6 5.45 -15.15 3.08
CA GLN A 6 6.67 -14.65 3.73
C GLN A 6 6.63 -13.11 3.88
N PRO A 7 7.32 -12.53 4.87
CA PRO A 7 7.60 -11.10 4.90
C PRO A 7 8.22 -10.65 3.57
N GLU A 8 7.80 -9.52 3.04
CA GLU A 8 8.23 -8.98 1.73
C GLU A 8 7.78 -9.77 0.48
N GLU A 9 7.20 -10.96 0.63
CA GLU A 9 6.71 -11.74 -0.51
C GLU A 9 5.53 -11.04 -1.19
N THR A 10 5.58 -10.92 -2.52
CA THR A 10 4.44 -10.39 -3.27
C THR A 10 3.27 -11.36 -3.27
N VAL A 11 2.05 -10.84 -3.37
CA VAL A 11 0.84 -11.69 -3.51
C VAL A 11 0.98 -12.67 -4.68
N ARG A 12 1.53 -12.22 -5.81
CA ARG A 12 1.75 -13.06 -6.99
C ARG A 12 2.79 -14.16 -6.75
N SER A 13 3.89 -13.85 -6.07
CA SER A 13 4.87 -14.88 -5.66
C SER A 13 4.22 -15.94 -4.80
N PHE A 14 3.45 -15.52 -3.80
CA PHE A 14 2.76 -16.43 -2.90
C PHE A 14 1.82 -17.39 -3.63
N VAL A 15 1.02 -16.86 -4.57
CA VAL A 15 0.11 -17.65 -5.41
C VAL A 15 0.89 -18.66 -6.26
N GLU A 16 1.92 -18.23 -6.97
CA GLU A 16 2.73 -19.09 -7.85
C GLU A 16 3.50 -20.16 -7.07
N ARG A 17 4.04 -19.82 -5.90
CA ARG A 17 4.68 -20.76 -4.98
C ARG A 17 3.70 -21.82 -4.49
N THR A 18 2.49 -21.39 -4.14
CA THR A 18 1.43 -22.29 -3.69
C THR A 18 1.00 -23.25 -4.79
N LEU A 19 0.87 -22.76 -6.02
CA LEU A 19 0.60 -23.60 -7.19
C LEU A 19 1.73 -24.59 -7.47
N PHE A 20 2.99 -24.16 -7.34
CA PHE A 20 4.15 -25.02 -7.53
C PHE A 20 4.18 -26.17 -6.52
N ILE A 21 4.01 -25.88 -5.23
CA ILE A 21 4.08 -26.88 -4.15
C ILE A 21 2.89 -27.83 -4.18
N LYS A 22 1.67 -27.32 -4.38
CA LYS A 22 0.44 -28.13 -4.29
C LYS A 22 0.08 -28.86 -5.59
N GLY A 23 0.76 -28.54 -6.70
CA GLY A 23 0.58 -29.18 -8.00
C GLY A 23 -0.83 -29.01 -8.62
N LYS A 24 -1.06 -29.70 -9.74
CA LYS A 24 -2.31 -29.65 -10.53
C LYS A 24 -3.48 -30.43 -9.91
N HIS A 25 -3.27 -31.13 -8.80
CA HIS A 25 -4.28 -32.01 -8.18
C HIS A 25 -4.91 -31.43 -6.90
N SER A 26 -4.54 -30.21 -6.50
CA SER A 26 -5.12 -29.56 -5.33
C SER A 26 -6.57 -29.11 -5.57
N SER A 27 -7.37 -29.14 -4.51
CA SER A 27 -8.75 -28.63 -4.44
C SER A 27 -8.84 -27.09 -4.46
N GLU A 28 -7.73 -26.38 -4.71
CA GLU A 28 -7.62 -24.94 -4.54
C GLU A 28 -7.68 -24.23 -5.89
N GLU A 29 -8.85 -24.34 -6.54
CA GLU A 29 -9.14 -23.73 -7.85
C GLU A 29 -8.93 -22.21 -7.86
N ILE A 30 -9.10 -21.57 -6.70
CA ILE A 30 -8.86 -20.14 -6.46
C ILE A 30 -7.51 -19.68 -7.01
N PHE A 31 -6.42 -20.39 -6.68
CA PHE A 31 -5.08 -20.01 -7.12
C PHE A 31 -4.90 -20.14 -8.63
N ARG A 32 -5.60 -21.07 -9.28
CA ARG A 32 -5.53 -21.27 -10.74
C ARG A 32 -6.30 -20.20 -11.50
N ARG A 33 -7.36 -19.67 -10.89
CA ARG A 33 -8.18 -18.57 -11.40
C ARG A 33 -7.58 -17.19 -11.10
N PHE A 34 -6.53 -17.12 -10.29
CA PHE A 34 -5.86 -15.87 -9.94
C PHE A 34 -5.36 -15.14 -11.21
N PRO A 35 -5.57 -13.83 -11.32
CA PRO A 35 -5.35 -13.12 -12.57
C PRO A 35 -3.86 -13.01 -12.94
N LYS A 36 -3.56 -13.35 -14.20
CA LYS A 36 -2.19 -13.32 -14.73
C LYS A 36 -1.66 -11.92 -15.03
N ASN A 37 -2.55 -10.95 -15.22
CA ASN A 37 -2.19 -9.63 -15.78
C ASN A 37 -2.30 -8.50 -14.77
N CYS A 38 -3.39 -8.50 -14.00
CA CYS A 38 -3.72 -7.43 -13.07
C CYS A 38 -4.47 -8.01 -11.88
N VAL A 39 -3.95 -7.78 -10.67
CA VAL A 39 -4.58 -8.18 -9.42
C VAL A 39 -5.56 -7.10 -8.98
N LEU A 40 -6.83 -7.47 -8.86
CA LEU A 40 -7.92 -6.59 -8.45
C LEU A 40 -8.24 -6.77 -6.97
N ARG A 41 -9.16 -5.93 -6.47
CA ARG A 41 -9.61 -5.94 -5.07
C ARG A 41 -10.12 -7.31 -4.62
N ALA A 42 -10.97 -7.92 -5.44
CA ALA A 42 -11.56 -9.22 -5.13
C ALA A 42 -10.49 -10.30 -4.97
N ASP A 43 -9.42 -10.25 -5.77
CA ASP A 43 -8.31 -11.20 -5.68
C ASP A 43 -7.51 -11.02 -4.39
N ILE A 44 -7.24 -9.76 -3.99
CA ILE A 44 -6.55 -9.48 -2.72
C ILE A 44 -7.40 -9.94 -1.53
N LEU A 45 -8.70 -9.64 -1.52
CA LEU A 45 -9.63 -10.07 -0.48
C LEU A 45 -9.67 -11.59 -0.35
N LEU A 46 -9.75 -12.29 -1.48
CA LEU A 46 -9.77 -13.74 -1.51
C LEU A 46 -8.50 -14.34 -0.88
N ILE A 47 -7.32 -13.80 -1.21
CA ILE A 47 -6.07 -14.24 -0.59
C ILE A 47 -6.00 -13.85 0.90
N ALA A 48 -6.51 -12.68 1.28
CA ALA A 48 -6.57 -12.25 2.68
C ALA A 48 -7.43 -13.20 3.53
N GLU A 49 -8.64 -13.54 3.05
CA GLU A 49 -9.58 -14.44 3.72
C GLU A 49 -8.98 -15.83 3.93
N MET A 50 -8.22 -16.32 2.94
CA MET A 50 -7.46 -17.55 3.03
C MET A 50 -6.37 -17.53 4.11
N GLN A 51 -5.82 -16.36 4.42
CA GLN A 51 -4.90 -16.15 5.55
C GLN A 51 -5.63 -15.91 6.87
N GLY A 52 -6.97 -16.00 6.88
CA GLY A 52 -7.82 -15.71 8.04
C GLY A 52 -7.99 -14.21 8.31
N TRP A 53 -7.67 -13.34 7.35
CA TRP A 53 -7.84 -11.90 7.47
C TRP A 53 -9.07 -11.45 6.69
N ILE A 54 -10.09 -11.00 7.40
CA ILE A 54 -11.41 -10.70 6.83
C ILE A 54 -11.58 -9.20 6.56
N GLY A 55 -12.47 -8.89 5.63
CA GLY A 55 -12.98 -7.53 5.39
C GLY A 55 -11.93 -6.48 5.03
N CYS A 56 -12.22 -5.24 5.42
CA CYS A 56 -11.38 -4.07 5.19
C CYS A 56 -9.98 -4.25 5.78
N TYR A 57 -9.90 -4.82 6.99
CA TYR A 57 -8.65 -5.15 7.66
C TYR A 57 -7.79 -6.09 6.82
N GLY A 58 -8.38 -7.18 6.31
CA GLY A 58 -7.68 -8.14 5.47
C GLY A 58 -7.14 -7.52 4.19
N LEU A 59 -7.96 -6.74 3.49
CA LEU A 59 -7.52 -6.01 2.30
C LEU A 59 -6.33 -5.09 2.63
N ASN A 60 -6.50 -4.22 3.62
CA ASN A 60 -5.51 -3.19 3.94
C ASN A 60 -4.18 -3.79 4.42
N LYS A 61 -4.23 -4.86 5.21
CA LYS A 61 -3.06 -5.61 5.64
C LYS A 61 -2.32 -6.26 4.45
N MET A 62 -3.05 -6.88 3.52
CA MET A 62 -2.46 -7.45 2.30
C MET A 62 -1.81 -6.40 1.42
N LEU A 63 -2.51 -5.27 1.20
CA LEU A 63 -1.97 -4.15 0.42
C LEU A 63 -0.70 -3.61 1.08
N HIS A 64 -0.72 -3.39 2.38
CA HIS A 64 0.43 -2.84 3.09
C HIS A 64 1.64 -3.78 3.10
N ARG A 65 1.44 -5.09 3.31
CA ARG A 65 2.54 -6.04 3.52
C ARG A 65 3.05 -6.74 2.26
N HIS A 66 2.21 -6.89 1.24
CA HIS A 66 2.49 -7.79 0.11
C HIS A 66 2.36 -7.12 -1.26
N THR A 67 2.27 -5.78 -1.29
CA THR A 67 2.29 -4.99 -2.52
C THR A 67 3.15 -3.72 -2.32
N ASN A 68 3.27 -2.92 -3.38
CA ASN A 68 3.98 -1.63 -3.35
C ASN A 68 3.08 -0.46 -2.91
N TYR A 69 1.89 -0.75 -2.38
CA TYR A 69 0.94 0.25 -1.89
C TYR A 69 1.48 1.21 -0.82
N PRO A 70 2.39 0.82 0.10
CA PRO A 70 2.96 1.74 1.07
C PRO A 70 3.65 2.96 0.45
N LEU A 71 4.28 2.80 -0.72
CA LEU A 71 4.91 3.92 -1.46
C LEU A 71 3.92 5.07 -1.70
N LYS A 72 2.62 4.77 -1.81
CA LYS A 72 1.58 5.77 -2.08
C LYS A 72 0.83 6.24 -0.83
N LYS A 73 0.85 5.46 0.26
CA LYS A 73 -0.08 5.66 1.40
C LYS A 73 0.59 5.94 2.74
N VAL A 74 1.91 5.87 2.82
CA VAL A 74 2.64 6.32 4.02
C VAL A 74 2.40 7.80 4.26
N PHE A 75 2.44 8.63 3.20
CA PHE A 75 2.07 10.04 3.25
C PHE A 75 0.56 10.17 3.23
N LYS A 76 -0.01 10.72 4.30
CA LYS A 76 -1.45 10.60 4.54
C LYS A 76 -2.01 11.89 5.12
N ASN A 77 -3.12 12.35 4.57
CA ASN A 77 -3.86 13.47 5.11
C ASN A 77 -4.39 13.14 6.52
N VAL A 78 -4.24 14.06 7.46
CA VAL A 78 -4.63 13.89 8.87
C VAL A 78 -6.14 13.66 9.06
N GLN A 79 -6.97 14.17 8.15
CA GLN A 79 -8.43 13.97 8.18
C GLN A 79 -8.87 12.64 7.54
N ASP A 80 -7.97 11.94 6.85
CA ASP A 80 -8.26 10.64 6.22
C ASP A 80 -7.99 9.53 7.24
N ILE A 81 -9.05 8.99 7.84
CA ILE A 81 -8.98 7.92 8.84
C ILE A 81 -9.11 6.51 8.24
N SER A 82 -9.00 6.36 6.92
CA SER A 82 -9.00 5.08 6.23
C SER A 82 -7.61 4.74 5.73
N TYR A 83 -7.20 3.48 5.58
CA TYR A 83 -5.93 3.18 4.92
C TYR A 83 -6.06 3.31 3.39
N SER A 84 -7.01 2.58 2.81
CA SER A 84 -7.21 2.46 1.36
C SER A 84 -8.32 3.35 0.78
N ARG A 85 -8.88 4.31 1.54
CA ARG A 85 -9.96 5.18 1.06
C ARG A 85 -11.19 4.38 0.63
N ASP A 86 -11.74 4.68 -0.53
CA ASP A 86 -12.88 4.00 -1.14
C ASP A 86 -12.48 2.73 -1.87
N GLU A 87 -11.21 2.36 -1.89
CA GLU A 87 -10.70 1.24 -2.67
C GLU A 87 -11.21 -0.13 -2.15
N TYR A 88 -11.67 -0.20 -0.90
CA TYR A 88 -12.38 -1.37 -0.35
C TYR A 88 -13.76 -1.60 -0.97
N ILE A 89 -14.47 -0.56 -1.38
CA ILE A 89 -15.78 -0.68 -2.02
C ILE A 89 -15.73 -0.47 -3.55
N GLY A 90 -14.72 0.25 -4.04
CA GLY A 90 -14.50 0.56 -5.46
C GLY A 90 -13.96 -0.62 -6.28
N GLN A 91 -14.29 -0.67 -7.57
CA GLN A 91 -14.09 -1.87 -8.40
C GLN A 91 -12.87 -1.82 -9.34
N SER A 92 -12.15 -0.69 -9.42
CA SER A 92 -11.42 -0.35 -10.66
C SER A 92 -9.88 -0.32 -10.56
N ARG A 93 -9.28 -0.69 -9.42
CA ARG A 93 -7.83 -0.52 -9.22
C ARG A 93 -7.04 -1.82 -9.37
N CYS A 94 -5.93 -1.70 -10.10
CA CYS A 94 -4.89 -2.72 -10.22
C CYS A 94 -3.87 -2.53 -9.10
N TYR A 95 -3.74 -3.49 -8.18
CA TYR A 95 -2.80 -3.42 -7.06
C TYR A 95 -1.44 -4.03 -7.36
N ASP A 96 -1.41 -4.97 -8.29
CA ASP A 96 -0.20 -5.61 -8.79
C ASP A 96 -0.39 -5.94 -10.27
N SER A 97 0.51 -5.45 -11.11
CA SER A 97 0.47 -5.67 -12.55
C SER A 97 1.69 -6.44 -13.00
N ASN A 98 1.45 -7.50 -13.76
CA ASN A 98 2.51 -8.28 -14.38
C ASN A 98 2.97 -7.67 -15.72
N ARG A 99 2.72 -6.38 -15.96
CA ARG A 99 3.18 -5.66 -17.17
C ARG A 99 4.61 -5.14 -17.02
N THR A 100 5.01 -4.80 -15.81
CA THR A 100 6.38 -4.40 -15.50
C THR A 100 7.19 -5.64 -15.11
N PRO A 101 8.40 -5.84 -15.66
CA PRO A 101 9.25 -6.96 -15.29
C PRO A 101 9.57 -6.97 -13.79
N SER A 102 9.29 -8.10 -13.15
CA SER A 102 9.77 -8.36 -11.79
C SER A 102 11.28 -8.56 -11.82
N GLY A 103 11.98 -8.05 -10.79
CA GLY A 103 13.40 -8.31 -10.58
C GLY A 103 13.62 -9.28 -9.44
N PHE A 104 14.80 -9.88 -9.40
CA PHE A 104 15.31 -10.57 -8.21
C PHE A 104 16.79 -10.25 -7.99
N CYS A 105 17.23 -10.41 -6.74
CA CYS A 105 18.63 -10.37 -6.36
C CYS A 105 19.12 -11.82 -6.22
N PRO A 106 20.16 -12.26 -6.96
CA PRO A 106 20.67 -13.63 -6.82
C PRO A 106 21.18 -13.93 -5.40
N VAL A 107 21.73 -12.92 -4.71
CA VAL A 107 22.20 -13.06 -3.32
C VAL A 107 21.04 -13.28 -2.35
N CYS A 108 19.97 -12.45 -2.39
CA CYS A 108 18.76 -12.72 -1.60
C CYS A 108 18.18 -14.11 -1.88
N VAL A 109 18.17 -14.55 -3.14
CA VAL A 109 17.66 -15.88 -3.51
C VAL A 109 18.49 -16.98 -2.86
N ALA A 110 19.82 -16.87 -2.87
CA ALA A 110 20.71 -17.83 -2.22
C ALA A 110 20.51 -17.86 -0.70
N GLU A 111 20.45 -16.68 -0.06
CA GLU A 111 20.22 -16.55 1.39
C GLU A 111 18.85 -17.07 1.82
N ASP A 112 17.79 -16.81 1.05
CA ASP A 112 16.45 -17.32 1.34
C ASP A 112 16.41 -18.85 1.20
N ILE A 113 17.10 -19.43 0.21
CA ILE A 113 17.21 -20.89 0.08
C ILE A 113 17.97 -21.49 1.27
N GLU A 114 19.08 -20.89 1.68
CA GLU A 114 19.86 -21.36 2.82
C GLU A 114 19.06 -21.29 4.12
N ARG A 115 18.34 -20.19 4.35
CA ARG A 115 17.62 -19.92 5.60
C ARG A 115 16.25 -20.57 5.68
N LEU A 116 15.48 -20.58 4.59
CA LEU A 116 14.09 -21.02 4.55
C LEU A 116 13.89 -22.33 3.78
N GLY A 117 14.88 -22.78 3.02
CA GLY A 117 14.77 -23.90 2.08
C GLY A 117 14.11 -23.52 0.75
N PHE A 118 13.68 -22.27 0.57
CA PHE A 118 13.07 -21.77 -0.66
C PHE A 118 13.22 -20.25 -0.78
N SER A 119 13.24 -19.73 -2.00
CA SER A 119 13.23 -18.29 -2.31
C SER A 119 11.83 -17.80 -2.71
N PHE A 120 11.66 -16.49 -2.84
CA PHE A 120 10.41 -15.86 -3.27
C PHE A 120 10.67 -14.51 -3.94
N TRP A 121 9.67 -13.96 -4.64
CA TRP A 121 9.80 -12.62 -5.23
C TRP A 121 9.46 -11.55 -4.19
N ARG A 122 10.45 -10.70 -3.91
CA ARG A 122 10.34 -9.58 -2.97
C ARG A 122 9.66 -8.39 -3.63
N ARG A 123 8.72 -7.76 -2.92
CA ARG A 123 7.97 -6.59 -3.40
C ARG A 123 8.87 -5.41 -3.79
N ALA A 124 9.94 -5.16 -3.02
CA ALA A 124 10.91 -4.12 -3.32
C ALA A 124 11.61 -4.35 -4.67
N HIS A 125 11.83 -5.60 -5.09
CA HIS A 125 12.48 -5.91 -6.36
C HIS A 125 11.51 -5.84 -7.56
N CYS A 126 10.21 -5.81 -7.31
CA CYS A 126 9.17 -5.72 -8.33
C CYS A 126 8.76 -4.28 -8.69
N CYS A 127 9.39 -3.27 -8.07
CA CYS A 127 9.18 -1.87 -8.44
C CYS A 127 10.24 -1.38 -9.45
N GLU A 128 10.29 -0.07 -9.68
CA GLU A 128 11.18 0.57 -10.66
C GLU A 128 12.67 0.56 -10.28
N LEU A 129 13.05 -0.07 -9.17
CA LEU A 129 14.44 -0.16 -8.72
C LEU A 129 15.30 -1.00 -9.67
N LYS A 130 16.57 -0.62 -9.79
CA LYS A 130 17.57 -1.33 -10.58
C LYS A 130 18.49 -2.20 -9.72
N VAL A 131 18.58 -1.93 -8.42
CA VAL A 131 19.55 -2.56 -7.53
C VAL A 131 18.88 -3.03 -6.24
N CYS A 132 19.49 -4.02 -5.60
CA CYS A 132 19.09 -4.50 -4.29
C CYS A 132 19.60 -3.53 -3.22
N ALA A 133 18.70 -3.08 -2.34
CA ALA A 133 19.03 -2.18 -1.24
C ALA A 133 19.96 -2.82 -0.18
N GLU A 134 19.84 -4.15 0.01
CA GLU A 134 20.58 -4.91 1.01
C GLU A 134 21.99 -5.27 0.50
N HIS A 135 22.09 -5.81 -0.72
CA HIS A 135 23.34 -6.37 -1.24
C HIS A 135 24.12 -5.46 -2.20
N ASN A 136 23.56 -4.31 -2.61
CA ASN A 136 24.15 -3.41 -3.61
C ASN A 136 24.56 -4.12 -4.92
N VAL A 137 23.68 -4.99 -5.42
CA VAL A 137 23.84 -5.71 -6.70
C VAL A 137 22.72 -5.34 -7.65
N GLU A 138 22.97 -5.43 -8.95
CA GLU A 138 21.94 -5.23 -9.96
C GLU A 138 20.83 -6.29 -9.86
N LEU A 139 19.58 -5.85 -9.99
CA LEU A 139 18.41 -6.72 -10.02
C LEU A 139 18.27 -7.34 -11.40
N VAL A 140 18.19 -8.67 -11.45
CA VAL A 140 18.02 -9.42 -12.68
C VAL A 140 16.54 -9.41 -13.07
N LYS A 141 16.20 -8.70 -14.16
CA LYS A 141 14.82 -8.55 -14.69
C LYS A 141 14.50 -9.43 -15.91
N ARG A 142 15.53 -10.08 -16.46
CA ARG A 142 15.42 -11.03 -17.58
C ARG A 142 16.11 -12.33 -17.19
N CYS A 143 15.56 -13.45 -17.61
CA CYS A 143 16.17 -14.74 -17.38
C CYS A 143 17.53 -14.80 -18.10
N PRO A 144 18.65 -15.05 -17.43
CA PRO A 144 19.96 -15.05 -18.07
C PRO A 144 20.19 -16.26 -18.99
N PHE A 145 19.27 -17.24 -18.98
CA PHE A 145 19.38 -18.45 -19.78
C PHE A 145 18.66 -18.32 -21.13
N CYS A 146 17.45 -17.76 -21.16
CA CYS A 146 16.66 -17.62 -22.41
C CYS A 146 16.23 -16.17 -22.73
N ASP A 147 16.70 -15.19 -21.96
CA ASP A 147 16.50 -13.75 -22.15
C ASP A 147 15.04 -13.25 -22.08
N ARG A 148 14.09 -14.10 -21.66
CA ARG A 148 12.69 -13.68 -21.44
C ARG A 148 12.55 -12.87 -20.15
N GLN A 149 11.76 -11.81 -20.19
CA GLN A 149 11.44 -10.98 -19.02
C GLN A 149 10.55 -11.73 -18.01
N PHE A 150 10.67 -11.43 -16.72
CA PHE A 150 9.79 -11.98 -15.68
C PHE A 150 8.48 -11.16 -15.60
N CYS A 151 7.68 -11.27 -16.65
CA CYS A 151 6.41 -10.57 -16.78
C CYS A 151 5.41 -11.37 -17.63
N HIS A 152 4.19 -10.84 -17.78
CA HIS A 152 3.23 -11.36 -18.74
C HIS A 152 3.81 -11.36 -20.16
N GLY A 153 3.62 -12.45 -20.91
CA GLY A 153 4.22 -12.65 -22.23
C GLY A 153 5.67 -13.16 -22.20
N GLY A 154 6.31 -13.24 -21.04
CA GLY A 154 7.65 -13.78 -20.85
C GLY A 154 7.67 -15.03 -19.96
N HIS A 155 8.54 -15.04 -18.95
CA HIS A 155 8.57 -16.07 -17.91
C HIS A 155 7.52 -15.81 -16.83
N ASN A 156 6.80 -16.87 -16.42
CA ASN A 156 6.03 -16.80 -15.17
C ASN A 156 6.99 -16.72 -13.97
N LEU A 157 6.47 -16.27 -12.83
CA LEU A 157 7.24 -16.17 -11.59
C LEU A 157 7.58 -17.56 -10.99
N GLY A 158 6.91 -18.62 -11.43
CA GLY A 158 7.20 -20.01 -11.08
C GLY A 158 8.62 -20.47 -11.44
N VAL A 159 9.29 -19.81 -12.38
CA VAL A 159 10.70 -20.04 -12.72
C VAL A 159 11.66 -19.83 -11.55
N MET A 160 11.21 -19.20 -10.46
CA MET A 160 11.96 -19.13 -9.21
C MET A 160 12.22 -20.52 -8.60
N TRP A 161 11.26 -21.44 -8.72
CA TRP A 161 11.32 -22.77 -8.13
C TRP A 161 11.49 -23.89 -9.15
N THR A 162 11.19 -23.61 -10.41
CA THR A 162 11.57 -24.49 -11.53
C THR A 162 12.94 -24.10 -12.07
N SER A 163 13.48 -24.90 -12.98
CA SER A 163 14.64 -24.50 -13.76
C SER A 163 14.22 -23.89 -15.10
N CYS A 164 15.12 -23.12 -15.71
CA CYS A 164 15.05 -22.75 -17.12
C CYS A 164 16.27 -23.36 -17.81
N GLU A 165 16.05 -24.17 -18.84
CA GLU A 165 17.12 -24.92 -19.52
C GLU A 165 18.00 -25.76 -18.55
N GLY A 166 17.38 -26.33 -17.51
CA GLY A 166 18.09 -27.12 -16.50
C GLY A 166 18.88 -26.31 -15.47
N ARG A 167 18.86 -24.98 -15.54
CA ARG A 167 19.58 -24.07 -14.63
C ARG A 167 18.62 -23.33 -13.70
N TYR A 168 19.04 -23.10 -12.46
CA TYR A 168 18.23 -22.40 -11.44
C TYR A 168 18.62 -20.93 -11.35
N LEU A 169 17.67 -20.07 -10.97
CA LEU A 169 17.93 -18.63 -10.81
C LEU A 169 18.96 -18.32 -9.70
N LYS A 170 19.10 -19.20 -8.70
CA LYS A 170 20.11 -19.04 -7.64
C LYS A 170 21.54 -19.08 -8.16
N ASP A 171 21.77 -19.75 -9.29
CA ASP A 171 23.09 -19.93 -9.90
C ASP A 171 23.44 -18.78 -10.86
N CYS A 172 22.64 -17.71 -10.87
CA CYS A 172 22.87 -16.57 -11.73
C CYS A 172 24.09 -15.76 -11.28
N PRO A 173 24.87 -15.23 -12.24
CA PRO A 173 25.99 -14.36 -11.91
C PRO A 173 25.51 -13.10 -11.19
N VAL A 174 26.36 -12.58 -10.30
CA VAL A 174 26.11 -11.36 -9.54
C VAL A 174 26.89 -10.21 -10.18
N THR A 175 26.19 -9.13 -10.49
CA THR A 175 26.80 -7.88 -10.95
C THR A 175 26.71 -6.85 -9.82
N LEU A 176 27.85 -6.33 -9.39
CA LEU A 176 27.91 -5.26 -8.39
C LEU A 176 27.45 -3.94 -9.00
N ASN A 177 26.64 -3.20 -8.25
CA ASN A 177 26.26 -1.85 -8.63
C ASN A 177 27.37 -0.85 -8.27
N THR A 178 27.67 0.05 -9.21
CA THR A 178 28.61 1.16 -9.02
C THR A 178 27.92 2.52 -8.90
N ASP A 179 26.61 2.61 -9.10
CA ASP A 179 25.85 3.85 -9.02
C ASP A 179 25.34 4.11 -7.58
N PRO A 180 25.95 5.04 -6.82
CA PRO A 180 25.52 5.33 -5.46
C PRO A 180 24.10 5.93 -5.40
N TYR A 181 23.61 6.56 -6.48
CA TYR A 181 22.27 7.12 -6.54
C TYR A 181 21.20 6.02 -6.58
N GLU A 182 21.39 4.98 -7.39
CA GLU A 182 20.47 3.85 -7.46
C GLU A 182 20.43 3.06 -6.14
N LEU A 183 21.57 2.92 -5.46
CA LEU A 183 21.60 2.29 -4.13
C LEU A 183 20.81 3.12 -3.11
N LYS A 184 21.06 4.43 -3.05
CA LYS A 184 20.31 5.35 -2.18
C LYS A 184 18.81 5.27 -2.44
N LYS A 185 18.41 5.29 -3.72
CA LYS A 185 17.00 5.16 -4.13
C LYS A 185 16.42 3.84 -3.62
N ALA A 186 17.12 2.73 -3.82
CA ALA A 186 16.65 1.41 -3.36
C ALA A 186 16.47 1.34 -1.84
N GLN A 187 17.41 1.89 -1.08
CA GLN A 187 17.34 1.96 0.38
C GLN A 187 16.14 2.79 0.86
N ILE A 188 15.93 3.98 0.30
CA ILE A 188 14.77 4.83 0.64
C ILE A 188 13.45 4.11 0.33
N PHE A 189 13.35 3.43 -0.81
CA PHE A 189 12.14 2.66 -1.16
C PHE A 189 11.89 1.53 -0.16
N MET A 190 12.93 0.78 0.22
CA MET A 190 12.82 -0.29 1.21
C MET A 190 12.41 0.24 2.59
N ASP A 191 12.97 1.38 3.00
CA ASP A 191 12.60 2.05 4.25
C ASP A 191 11.13 2.48 4.24
N ILE A 192 10.62 3.05 3.13
CA ILE A 192 9.21 3.43 3.00
C ILE A 192 8.30 2.19 3.04
N LEU A 193 8.68 1.10 2.35
CA LEU A 193 7.89 -0.15 2.31
C LEU A 193 7.79 -0.83 3.68
N SER A 194 8.81 -0.67 4.51
CA SER A 194 8.89 -1.23 5.87
C SER A 194 8.43 -0.26 6.96
N PHE A 195 8.15 1.01 6.61
CA PHE A 195 7.75 2.02 7.58
C PHE A 195 6.38 1.70 8.19
N THR A 196 6.28 1.83 9.51
CA THR A 196 5.13 1.35 10.29
C THR A 196 4.11 2.43 10.65
N HIS A 197 4.39 3.68 10.28
CA HIS A 197 3.63 4.84 10.69
C HIS A 197 3.21 5.71 9.50
N HIS A 198 2.12 6.44 9.64
CA HIS A 198 1.77 7.48 8.68
C HIS A 198 2.53 8.77 8.96
N LEU A 199 2.98 9.42 7.91
CA LEU A 199 3.47 10.79 7.96
C LEU A 199 2.38 11.73 7.45
N SER A 200 2.11 12.81 8.17
CA SER A 200 1.17 13.83 7.74
C SER A 200 1.60 14.39 6.38
N GLU A 201 0.73 14.29 5.39
CA GLU A 201 0.99 14.81 4.04
C GLU A 201 1.31 16.32 4.08
N GLU A 202 0.66 17.07 4.97
CA GLU A 202 0.91 18.51 5.13
C GLU A 202 2.32 18.78 5.67
N SER A 203 2.73 18.09 6.73
CA SER A 203 4.09 18.22 7.29
C SER A 203 5.17 17.76 6.31
N VAL A 204 4.94 16.65 5.62
CA VAL A 204 5.84 16.14 4.57
C VAL A 204 6.08 17.20 3.51
N LEU A 205 5.01 17.80 3.00
CA LEU A 205 5.09 18.83 1.97
C LEU A 205 5.75 20.12 2.49
N ALA A 206 5.47 20.53 3.74
CA ALA A 206 6.11 21.70 4.34
C ALA A 206 7.63 21.51 4.49
N VAL A 207 8.07 20.37 5.03
CA VAL A 207 9.50 20.04 5.17
C VAL A 207 10.20 19.96 3.83
N LEU A 208 9.56 19.36 2.82
CA LEU A 208 10.10 19.31 1.47
C LEU A 208 10.15 20.69 0.82
N ASP A 209 9.11 21.52 0.99
CA ASP A 209 9.08 22.88 0.45
C ASP A 209 10.24 23.71 1.00
N GLU A 210 10.51 23.64 2.31
CA GLU A 210 11.64 24.32 2.93
C GLU A 210 13.01 23.84 2.41
N LYS A 211 13.19 22.53 2.24
CA LYS A 211 14.44 21.96 1.72
C LYS A 211 14.65 22.31 0.26
N VAL A 212 13.61 22.20 -0.56
CA VAL A 212 13.65 22.49 -1.99
C VAL A 212 13.88 23.98 -2.22
N HIS A 213 13.29 24.87 -1.43
CA HIS A 213 13.54 26.31 -1.53
C HIS A 213 14.99 26.71 -1.22
N LYS A 214 15.72 25.91 -0.44
CA LYS A 214 17.14 26.15 -0.13
C LYS A 214 18.09 25.66 -1.24
N ASN A 215 17.58 24.96 -2.26
CA ASN A 215 18.38 24.39 -3.34
C ASN A 215 17.75 24.73 -4.70
N ASP A 216 18.29 25.74 -5.38
CA ASP A 216 17.76 26.24 -6.66
C ASP A 216 17.80 25.20 -7.80
N ASP A 217 18.73 24.25 -7.77
CA ASP A 217 18.82 23.19 -8.76
C ASP A 217 17.70 22.17 -8.56
N LEU A 218 17.47 21.78 -7.30
CA LEU A 218 16.37 20.89 -6.95
C LEU A 218 15.02 21.54 -7.25
N LYS A 219 14.88 22.82 -6.94
CA LYS A 219 13.66 23.61 -7.19
C LYS A 219 13.26 23.63 -8.65
N ARG A 220 14.23 23.86 -9.56
CA ARG A 220 14.01 24.00 -11.01
C ARG A 220 13.89 22.67 -11.76
N ARG A 221 14.06 21.55 -11.07
CA ARG A 221 14.02 20.23 -11.69
C ARG A 221 12.62 19.93 -12.22
N VAL A 222 12.53 19.61 -13.49
CA VAL A 222 11.29 19.16 -14.12
C VAL A 222 11.14 17.66 -13.88
N LEU A 223 9.98 17.24 -13.40
CA LEU A 223 9.66 15.84 -13.23
C LEU A 223 9.18 15.25 -14.55
N ASN A 224 9.54 14.01 -14.84
CA ASN A 224 9.05 13.26 -16.02
C ASN A 224 7.56 12.85 -15.91
N SER A 225 6.77 13.54 -15.09
CA SER A 225 5.30 13.49 -15.15
C SER A 225 4.85 14.40 -16.29
N GLY A 226 3.74 14.10 -16.98
CA GLY A 226 3.25 14.87 -18.14
C GLY A 226 2.88 16.35 -17.89
N SER A 227 3.35 16.97 -16.82
CA SER A 227 3.28 18.40 -16.53
C SER A 227 4.67 19.03 -16.64
N ASN A 228 4.78 20.17 -17.34
CA ASN A 228 6.02 20.96 -17.42
C ASN A 228 6.32 21.74 -16.11
N MET A 229 5.68 21.39 -15.00
CA MET A 229 5.85 22.09 -13.72
C MET A 229 7.17 21.68 -13.06
N GLN A 230 7.82 22.66 -12.42
CA GLN A 230 9.03 22.41 -11.65
C GLN A 230 8.69 21.75 -10.31
N LEU A 231 9.61 20.96 -9.76
CA LEU A 231 9.39 20.23 -8.51
C LEU A 231 8.95 21.15 -7.36
N GLY A 232 9.57 22.33 -7.22
CA GLY A 232 9.19 23.29 -6.20
C GLY A 232 7.77 23.83 -6.38
N GLU A 233 7.31 24.02 -7.62
CA GLU A 233 5.94 24.47 -7.92
C GLU A 233 4.91 23.39 -7.59
N ILE A 234 5.22 22.12 -7.91
CA ILE A 234 4.35 20.97 -7.62
C ILE A 234 4.16 20.80 -6.11
N ILE A 235 5.26 20.83 -5.34
CA ILE A 235 5.22 20.70 -3.88
C ILE A 235 4.39 21.84 -3.27
N LYS A 236 4.68 23.09 -3.66
CA LYS A 236 3.97 24.26 -3.16
C LYS A 236 2.47 24.22 -3.48
N TRP A 237 2.12 23.90 -4.73
CA TRP A 237 0.73 23.78 -5.16
C TRP A 237 -0.03 22.69 -4.38
N ARG A 238 0.60 21.53 -4.17
CA ARG A 238 0.00 20.44 -3.38
C ARG A 238 -0.16 20.85 -1.92
N LEU A 239 0.83 21.51 -1.33
CA LEU A 239 0.78 21.99 0.06
C LEU A 239 -0.41 22.94 0.27
N GLU A 240 -0.60 23.91 -0.63
CA GLU A 240 -1.72 24.85 -0.57
C GLU A 240 -3.07 24.15 -0.76
N THR A 241 -3.14 23.12 -1.63
CA THR A 241 -4.34 22.30 -1.83
C THR A 241 -4.69 21.51 -0.57
N VAL A 242 -3.72 20.90 0.09
CA VAL A 242 -3.91 20.17 1.35
C VAL A 242 -4.39 21.10 2.46
N LYS A 243 -3.74 22.27 2.62
CA LYS A 243 -4.14 23.29 3.61
C LYS A 243 -5.55 23.82 3.36
N THR A 244 -5.88 24.12 2.10
CA THR A 244 -7.21 24.61 1.71
C THR A 244 -8.27 23.55 1.97
N SER A 245 -8.01 22.29 1.60
CA SER A 245 -8.94 21.18 1.84
C SER A 245 -9.19 20.98 3.34
N ARG A 246 -8.11 21.05 4.16
CA ARG A 246 -8.20 20.99 5.62
C ARG A 246 -9.05 22.11 6.20
N SER A 247 -8.92 23.35 5.70
CA SER A 247 -9.64 24.50 6.23
C SER A 247 -11.15 24.40 6.05
N VAL A 248 -11.60 23.72 4.98
CA VAL A 248 -13.03 23.47 4.66
C VAL A 248 -13.52 22.08 5.07
N ASN A 249 -12.71 21.29 5.79
CA ASN A 249 -13.00 19.90 6.18
C ASN A 249 -13.36 18.99 5.00
N ARG A 250 -12.53 19.04 3.94
CA ARG A 250 -12.66 18.13 2.78
C ARG A 250 -11.37 17.35 2.60
N LEU A 251 -11.50 16.11 2.16
CA LEU A 251 -10.32 15.35 1.70
C LEU A 251 -9.93 15.79 0.29
N PRO A 252 -8.64 16.09 0.04
CA PRO A 252 -8.19 16.31 -1.32
C PRO A 252 -8.31 15.02 -2.13
N HIS A 253 -8.54 15.17 -3.43
CA HIS A 253 -8.52 14.05 -4.36
C HIS A 253 -7.21 13.25 -4.23
N GLY A 254 -7.32 11.94 -4.44
CA GLY A 254 -6.19 11.03 -4.39
C GLY A 254 -5.29 11.29 -5.58
N GLU A 255 -4.24 12.08 -5.38
CA GLU A 255 -3.23 12.36 -6.38
C GLU A 255 -2.02 11.45 -6.21
N SER A 256 -1.18 11.39 -7.25
CA SER A 256 0.06 10.64 -7.15
C SER A 256 1.00 11.30 -6.15
N THR A 257 1.62 10.49 -5.30
CA THR A 257 2.67 10.88 -4.36
C THR A 257 4.07 10.52 -4.88
N ASP A 258 4.20 10.10 -6.14
CA ASP A 258 5.49 9.69 -6.72
C ASP A 258 6.52 10.85 -6.67
N PHE A 259 6.05 12.10 -6.86
CA PHE A 259 6.90 13.28 -6.75
C PHE A 259 7.46 13.50 -5.32
N ILE A 260 6.72 13.08 -4.29
CA ILE A 260 7.17 13.17 -2.89
C ILE A 260 8.36 12.24 -2.69
N ILE A 261 8.26 10.99 -3.14
CA ILE A 261 9.35 10.02 -3.05
C ILE A 261 10.58 10.53 -3.81
N GLN A 262 10.38 11.06 -5.02
CA GLN A 262 11.47 11.62 -5.79
C GLN A 262 12.12 12.80 -5.07
N ALA A 263 11.35 13.74 -4.51
CA ALA A 263 11.88 14.84 -3.72
C ALA A 263 12.69 14.35 -2.51
N ILE A 264 12.24 13.29 -1.83
CA ILE A 264 12.97 12.68 -0.71
C ILE A 264 14.30 12.10 -1.18
N VAL A 265 14.30 11.31 -2.26
CA VAL A 265 15.52 10.69 -2.81
C VAL A 265 16.55 11.76 -3.18
N GLU A 266 16.11 12.90 -3.70
CA GLU A 266 16.99 13.99 -4.11
C GLU A 266 17.47 14.86 -2.94
N ALA A 267 16.61 15.14 -1.96
CA ALA A 267 16.92 16.04 -0.85
C ALA A 267 17.59 15.35 0.35
N TYR A 268 17.45 14.04 0.49
CA TYR A 268 17.91 13.30 1.68
C TYR A 268 18.82 12.13 1.31
N GLY A 269 19.77 11.84 2.20
CA GLY A 269 20.62 10.65 2.12
C GLY A 269 19.92 9.39 2.65
N LYS A 270 19.13 9.53 3.71
CA LYS A 270 18.40 8.44 4.37
C LYS A 270 16.95 8.82 4.64
N PHE A 271 16.05 7.86 4.56
CA PHE A 271 14.63 8.09 4.87
C PHE A 271 14.40 8.43 6.35
N THR A 272 15.22 7.89 7.25
CA THR A 272 15.14 8.15 8.70
C THR A 272 15.36 9.62 9.04
N ASP A 273 16.25 10.30 8.33
CA ASP A 273 16.58 11.71 8.55
C ASP A 273 15.40 12.56 8.10
N PHE A 274 14.84 12.27 6.93
CA PHE A 274 13.59 12.88 6.45
C PHE A 274 12.44 12.67 7.43
N ALA A 275 12.22 11.44 7.89
CA ALA A 275 11.16 11.13 8.83
C ALA A 275 11.36 11.92 10.15
N SER A 276 12.60 12.10 10.60
CA SER A 276 12.91 12.89 11.81
C SER A 276 12.58 14.38 11.62
N ASP A 277 12.94 14.96 10.48
CA ASP A 277 12.59 16.36 10.13
C ASP A 277 11.06 16.54 10.09
N VAL A 278 10.31 15.59 9.51
CA VAL A 278 8.83 15.63 9.50
C VAL A 278 8.24 15.53 10.91
N LYS A 279 8.79 14.70 11.78
CA LYS A 279 8.33 14.57 13.17
C LYS A 279 8.56 15.86 13.97
N ALA A 280 9.70 16.52 13.73
CA ALA A 280 10.04 17.77 14.39
C ALA A 280 9.08 18.92 14.03
N TYR A 281 8.39 18.83 12.88
CA TYR A 281 7.38 19.79 12.46
C TYR A 281 6.11 19.79 13.35
N GLY A 282 5.93 18.78 14.21
CA GLY A 282 4.95 18.80 15.31
C GLY A 282 3.63 18.07 15.05
N ASP A 283 3.54 17.26 13.99
CA ASP A 283 2.35 16.43 13.73
C ASP A 283 2.40 15.09 14.48
N GLU A 284 1.25 14.69 15.00
CA GLU A 284 1.06 13.39 15.63
C GLU A 284 1.25 12.27 14.59
N ILE A 285 2.17 11.36 14.90
CA ILE A 285 2.41 10.19 14.07
C ILE A 285 1.42 9.11 14.49
N ARG A 286 0.63 8.60 13.55
CA ARG A 286 -0.28 7.48 13.79
C ARG A 286 0.28 6.18 13.22
N PRO A 287 0.14 5.04 13.91
CA PRO A 287 0.45 3.73 13.34
C PRO A 287 -0.35 3.46 12.06
N ILE A 288 0.24 2.76 11.09
CA ILE A 288 -0.46 2.43 9.84
C ILE A 288 -1.62 1.46 10.09
N GLU A 289 -1.42 0.51 10.98
CA GLU A 289 -2.41 -0.52 11.30
C GLU A 289 -3.67 0.02 11.95
N SER A 290 -3.62 1.19 12.57
CA SER A 290 -4.80 1.81 13.19
C SER A 290 -5.87 2.21 12.17
N LEU A 291 -5.54 2.24 10.87
CA LEU A 291 -6.48 2.60 9.81
C LEU A 291 -6.92 1.38 8.98
N TRP A 292 -6.52 0.17 9.35
CA TRP A 292 -6.82 -1.03 8.55
C TRP A 292 -8.29 -1.43 8.57
N SER A 293 -9.03 -1.10 9.62
CA SER A 293 -10.45 -1.46 9.72
C SER A 293 -11.40 -0.44 9.09
N THR A 294 -10.89 0.68 8.57
CA THR A 294 -11.72 1.81 8.15
C THR A 294 -11.62 2.07 6.66
N TYR A 295 -12.76 2.29 6.00
CA TYR A 295 -12.86 2.65 4.59
C TYR A 295 -13.78 3.86 4.37
N ILE A 296 -13.63 4.52 3.23
CA ILE A 296 -14.54 5.61 2.82
C ILE A 296 -15.78 5.01 2.16
N SER A 297 -16.95 5.29 2.71
CA SER A 297 -18.25 4.82 2.20
C SER A 297 -18.90 5.79 1.21
N GLY A 298 -18.47 7.06 1.21
CA GLY A 298 -19.02 8.08 0.31
C GLY A 298 -18.25 9.40 0.35
N HIS A 299 -18.33 10.11 -0.78
CA HIS A 299 -17.73 11.43 -1.00
C HIS A 299 -18.82 12.42 -1.45
N GLN A 300 -19.86 12.61 -0.64
CA GLN A 300 -20.87 13.63 -0.93
C GLN A 300 -20.30 15.01 -0.57
N GLU A 301 -20.95 15.74 0.32
CA GLU A 301 -20.48 17.06 0.77
C GLU A 301 -19.33 16.95 1.77
N SER A 302 -19.33 15.85 2.53
CA SER A 302 -18.29 15.47 3.49
C SER A 302 -17.82 14.04 3.20
N THR A 303 -16.63 13.69 3.67
CA THR A 303 -16.14 12.31 3.57
C THR A 303 -16.76 11.46 4.67
N HIS A 304 -17.41 10.38 4.26
CA HIS A 304 -18.06 9.44 5.16
C HIS A 304 -17.22 8.18 5.29
N PHE A 305 -17.08 7.68 6.51
CA PHE A 305 -16.27 6.51 6.82
C PHE A 305 -17.13 5.39 7.41
N VAL A 306 -16.65 4.17 7.29
CA VAL A 306 -17.14 3.01 8.05
C VAL A 306 -15.94 2.30 8.64
N GLU A 307 -15.95 2.12 9.96
CA GLU A 307 -14.99 1.31 10.70
C GLU A 307 -15.60 -0.06 11.01
N GLU A 308 -14.95 -1.14 10.58
CA GLU A 308 -15.39 -2.51 10.87
C GLU A 308 -14.86 -2.96 12.24
N ASP A 309 -15.76 -3.16 13.20
CA ASP A 309 -15.50 -3.81 14.49
C ASP A 309 -15.82 -5.30 14.34
N TYR A 310 -14.77 -6.12 14.20
CA TYR A 310 -14.90 -7.56 14.02
C TYR A 310 -15.24 -8.31 15.30
N ASP A 311 -14.95 -7.75 16.48
CA ASP A 311 -15.26 -8.37 17.78
C ASP A 311 -16.77 -8.30 18.04
N GLN A 312 -17.39 -7.18 17.68
CA GLN A 312 -18.84 -6.97 17.79
C GLN A 312 -19.61 -7.39 16.52
N GLY A 313 -18.90 -7.55 15.41
CA GLY A 313 -19.48 -7.87 14.10
C GLY A 313 -20.32 -6.74 13.49
N VAL A 314 -19.94 -5.50 13.77
CA VAL A 314 -20.64 -4.29 13.30
C VAL A 314 -19.71 -3.40 12.49
N GLY A 315 -20.28 -2.66 11.55
CA GLY A 315 -19.65 -1.49 10.93
C GLY A 315 -20.19 -0.22 11.57
N VAL A 316 -19.30 0.66 12.00
CA VAL A 316 -19.63 1.96 12.59
C VAL A 316 -19.45 3.04 11.53
N TRP A 317 -20.55 3.60 11.06
CA TRP A 317 -20.50 4.75 10.15
C TRP A 317 -20.16 6.03 10.91
N CYS A 318 -19.30 6.88 10.35
CA CYS A 318 -18.99 8.18 10.95
C CYS A 318 -18.61 9.24 9.91
N CYS A 319 -18.72 10.52 10.31
CA CYS A 319 -18.27 11.69 9.55
C CYS A 319 -17.55 12.65 10.52
N PRO A 320 -16.27 12.39 10.85
CA PRO A 320 -15.55 13.14 11.89
C PRO A 320 -15.21 14.58 11.48
N PHE A 321 -15.16 14.86 10.17
CA PHE A 321 -14.82 16.17 9.61
C PHE A 321 -15.93 16.64 8.67
N PRO A 322 -17.09 17.08 9.19
CA PRO A 322 -18.16 17.59 8.35
C PRO A 322 -17.75 18.94 7.72
N ALA A 323 -18.10 19.13 6.45
CA ALA A 323 -17.82 20.34 5.70
C ALA A 323 -18.51 21.56 6.35
N LYS A 324 -17.78 22.67 6.48
CA LYS A 324 -18.20 23.83 7.27
C LYS A 324 -19.38 24.61 6.66
N ASP A 325 -19.55 24.56 5.34
CA ASP A 325 -20.47 25.45 4.62
C ASP A 325 -21.94 25.00 4.64
N LEU A 326 -22.26 23.81 5.18
CA LEU A 326 -23.58 23.19 5.03
C LEU A 326 -24.07 22.53 6.33
N LEU A 327 -24.18 23.33 7.40
CA LEU A 327 -24.65 22.94 8.75
C LEU A 327 -26.14 22.55 8.86
N ARG A 328 -26.90 22.40 7.77
CA ARG A 328 -28.37 22.43 7.83
C ARG A 328 -29.14 21.14 7.59
N MET A 329 -28.54 19.98 7.29
CA MET A 329 -29.37 18.86 6.78
C MET A 329 -29.26 17.48 7.42
N TRP A 330 -28.34 17.17 8.33
CA TRP A 330 -28.19 15.78 8.80
C TRP A 330 -27.86 15.66 10.30
N ASP A 331 -28.50 14.72 11.00
CA ASP A 331 -28.17 14.33 12.37
C ASP A 331 -26.94 13.41 12.30
N TRP A 332 -25.74 13.98 12.43
CA TRP A 332 -24.42 13.37 12.15
C TRP A 332 -23.97 12.31 13.18
N ARG A 333 -24.90 11.49 13.69
CA ARG A 333 -24.62 10.49 14.71
C ARG A 333 -24.07 9.22 14.07
N PRO A 334 -23.16 8.49 14.74
CA PRO A 334 -22.71 7.20 14.25
C PRO A 334 -23.88 6.23 14.07
N VAL A 335 -23.92 5.54 12.93
CA VAL A 335 -24.93 4.53 12.61
C VAL A 335 -24.25 3.18 12.56
N TYR A 336 -24.82 2.21 13.29
CA TYR A 336 -24.30 0.85 13.37
C TYR A 336 -24.99 -0.02 12.32
N TYR A 337 -24.21 -0.73 11.52
CA TYR A 337 -24.66 -1.71 10.54
C TYR A 337 -24.06 -3.08 10.85
N PRO A 338 -24.69 -4.20 10.50
CA PRO A 338 -24.01 -5.50 10.52
C PRO A 338 -22.81 -5.47 9.54
N CYS A 339 -21.64 -5.96 9.98
CA CYS A 339 -20.43 -5.97 9.16
C CYS A 339 -20.60 -6.88 7.93
N CYS A 340 -20.15 -6.40 6.77
CA CYS A 340 -20.28 -7.05 5.46
C CYS A 340 -19.55 -8.41 5.34
N SER A 341 -18.64 -8.72 6.27
CA SER A 341 -17.77 -9.90 6.23
C SER A 341 -18.20 -11.06 7.13
N PHE A 342 -19.36 -10.98 7.77
CA PHE A 342 -19.93 -12.16 8.41
C PHE A 342 -20.54 -13.08 7.37
N GLU A 343 -19.72 -13.97 6.80
CA GLU A 343 -20.22 -15.30 6.45
C GLU A 343 -20.76 -15.89 7.74
N ARG A 344 -22.08 -15.85 7.90
CA ARG A 344 -22.81 -16.43 9.03
C ARG A 344 -22.13 -17.71 9.53
N PRO A 345 -21.44 -17.71 10.69
CA PRO A 345 -21.25 -18.94 11.40
C PRO A 345 -22.55 -19.17 12.17
N LYS A 346 -23.08 -20.40 12.09
CA LYS A 346 -24.12 -20.95 12.97
C LYS A 346 -23.66 -21.02 14.44
N ARG A 347 -23.09 -19.94 15.01
CA ARG A 347 -22.72 -19.88 16.42
C ARG A 347 -23.98 -19.53 17.22
N LYS A 348 -24.43 -20.50 18.01
CA LYS A 348 -25.48 -20.32 19.02
C LYS A 348 -25.00 -19.27 20.02
N GLY A 349 -25.64 -18.11 20.00
CA GLY A 349 -25.43 -16.98 20.87
C GLY A 349 -26.41 -15.86 20.48
N PRO A 350 -26.73 -14.92 21.39
CA PRO A 350 -27.62 -13.80 21.07
C PRO A 350 -27.00 -12.97 19.95
N GLN A 351 -27.63 -13.02 18.78
CA GLN A 351 -27.28 -12.20 17.63
C GLN A 351 -27.89 -10.81 17.85
N PRO A 352 -27.14 -9.71 17.70
CA PRO A 352 -27.74 -8.38 17.69
C PRO A 352 -28.75 -8.32 16.54
N LYS A 353 -30.02 -8.08 16.86
CA LYS A 353 -31.03 -7.79 15.84
C LYS A 353 -30.73 -6.40 15.31
N PRO A 354 -30.60 -6.20 13.99
CA PRO A 354 -30.60 -4.86 13.41
C PRO A 354 -32.01 -4.28 13.59
N GLU A 355 -32.25 -3.68 14.75
CA GLU A 355 -33.42 -2.83 14.96
C GLU A 355 -33.11 -1.47 14.36
N ARG A 356 -34.05 -0.98 13.55
CA ARG A 356 -34.04 0.43 13.13
C ARG A 356 -34.11 1.24 14.42
N VAL A 357 -33.02 1.93 14.77
CA VAL A 357 -33.00 2.77 15.97
C VAL A 357 -34.13 3.78 15.81
N ASN A 358 -35.12 3.73 16.72
CA ASN A 358 -36.20 4.72 16.75
C ASN A 358 -35.60 6.12 16.87
N ASN A 359 -36.33 7.14 16.40
CA ASN A 359 -35.92 8.54 16.39
C ASN A 359 -35.09 8.90 17.63
N ALA A 360 -33.93 9.50 17.36
CA ALA A 360 -32.86 9.64 18.32
C ALA A 360 -33.31 10.39 19.60
N PRO A 361 -32.89 9.96 20.81
CA PRO A 361 -33.09 10.75 22.01
C PRO A 361 -32.35 12.11 21.90
N PRO A 362 -32.84 13.17 22.58
CA PRO A 362 -32.31 14.52 22.46
C PRO A 362 -30.82 14.58 22.79
N GLY A 363 -30.05 15.25 21.93
CA GLY A 363 -28.59 15.31 22.02
C GLY A 363 -28.13 16.04 23.29
N VAL A 364 -27.24 15.40 24.04
CA VAL A 364 -26.50 16.06 25.12
C VAL A 364 -25.30 16.78 24.49
N TYR A 365 -25.34 18.12 24.50
CA TYR A 365 -24.18 18.94 24.16
C TYR A 365 -23.02 18.57 25.10
N ARG A 366 -21.90 18.05 24.55
CA ARG A 366 -20.63 18.09 25.29
C ARG A 366 -20.22 19.56 25.39
N ARG A 367 -20.32 20.11 26.61
CA ARG A 367 -19.77 21.43 26.92
C ARG A 367 -18.25 21.39 26.75
N LYS A 368 -17.72 22.53 26.27
CA LYS A 368 -16.32 22.82 25.98
C LYS A 368 -15.36 22.44 27.10
#